data_AF-A0A7D4DWP6-F1
#
_entry.id   AF-A0A7D4DWP6-F1
#
_cell.length_a   1.000
_cell.length_b   1.000
_cell.length_c   1.000
_cell.angle_alpha   90.00
_cell.angle_beta   90.00
_cell.angle_gamma   90.00
#
_symmetry.space_group_name_H-M   'P 1'
#
loop_
_entity.id
_entity.type
_entity.pdbx_description
1 polymer ?
#
loop_
_entity_poly.entity_id
_entity_poly.type
_entity_poly.pdbx_seq_one_letter_code
_entity_poly.pdbx_strand_id
1 'polypeptide(L)'
;MQDQSIPTLSELQALHGRIFATLTAQEALVMDFYRRQGRKFDVVVGIINEADPIEVAAARTEAEADEIMKQANSRISVTIGPRAESAWAQRAGPRREC
;
A
#
# COMPACT_ATOMS: atom_id res chain seq x y z
N MET A 1 -17.58 -5.17 -18.77
CA MET A 1 -17.60 -4.09 -17.77
C MET A 1 -17.72 -4.76 -16.41
N GLN A 2 -16.65 -4.83 -15.63
CA GLN A 2 -16.71 -5.46 -14.31
C GLN A 2 -17.39 -4.49 -13.35
N ASP A 3 -18.42 -4.99 -12.67
CA ASP A 3 -19.15 -4.31 -11.61
C ASP A 3 -18.19 -4.15 -10.41
N GLN A 4 -17.41 -3.06 -10.42
CA GLN A 4 -16.38 -2.83 -9.41
C GLN A 4 -17.04 -2.32 -8.12
N SER A 5 -17.50 -3.26 -7.31
CA SER A 5 -17.74 -3.02 -5.88
C SER A 5 -16.50 -2.38 -5.25
N ILE A 6 -16.69 -1.36 -4.42
CA ILE A 6 -15.62 -0.64 -3.72
C ILE A 6 -14.79 -1.65 -2.91
N PRO A 7 -13.47 -1.77 -3.17
CA PRO A 7 -12.61 -2.68 -2.41
C PRO A 7 -12.66 -2.39 -0.92
N THR A 8 -12.60 -3.41 -0.08
CA THR A 8 -12.61 -3.23 1.36
C THR A 8 -11.27 -2.69 1.86
N LEU A 9 -11.29 -1.99 2.98
CA LEU A 9 -10.05 -1.59 3.64
C LEU A 9 -9.26 -2.82 4.14
N SER A 10 -9.89 -4.00 4.28
CA SER A 10 -9.24 -5.25 4.74
C SER A 10 -8.28 -5.75 3.70
N GLU A 11 -8.77 -5.77 2.46
CA GLU A 11 -7.98 -6.10 1.29
C GLU A 11 -6.83 -5.11 1.13
N LEU A 12 -7.07 -3.82 1.38
CA LEU A 12 -6.02 -2.81 1.33
C LEU A 12 -4.97 -3.00 2.43
N GLN A 13 -5.39 -3.22 3.68
CA GLN A 13 -4.47 -3.41 4.81
C GLN A 13 -3.57 -4.65 4.59
N ALA A 14 -4.10 -5.70 3.95
CA ALA A 14 -3.33 -6.88 3.58
C ALA A 14 -2.24 -6.60 2.53
N LEU A 15 -2.26 -5.43 1.86
CA LEU A 15 -1.20 -5.00 0.97
C LEU A 15 -0.04 -4.33 1.70
N HIS A 16 -0.24 -3.84 2.92
CA HIS A 16 0.82 -3.18 3.69
C HIS A 16 2.03 -4.12 3.85
N GLY A 17 3.21 -3.66 3.45
CA GLY A 17 4.46 -4.43 3.50
C GLY A 17 4.66 -5.43 2.36
N ARG A 18 3.74 -5.56 1.40
CA ARG A 18 3.95 -6.41 0.22
C ARG A 18 4.90 -5.77 -0.79
N ILE A 19 5.64 -6.61 -1.52
CA ILE A 19 6.51 -6.17 -2.61
C ILE A 19 5.64 -5.73 -3.79
N PHE A 20 5.84 -4.49 -4.23
CA PHE A 20 5.05 -3.87 -5.30
C PHE A 20 5.13 -4.65 -6.61
N ALA A 21 6.32 -5.13 -6.97
CA ALA A 21 6.56 -5.89 -8.19
C ALA A 21 5.85 -7.27 -8.23
N THR A 22 5.44 -7.79 -7.07
CA THR A 22 4.82 -9.12 -6.97
C THR A 22 3.32 -9.08 -6.74
N LEU A 23 2.69 -7.90 -6.84
CA LEU A 23 1.25 -7.79 -6.67
C LEU A 23 0.50 -8.54 -7.77
N THR A 24 -0.52 -9.30 -7.39
CA THR A 24 -1.45 -9.89 -8.34
C THR A 24 -2.30 -8.80 -9.02
N ALA A 25 -2.94 -9.13 -10.14
CA ALA A 25 -3.84 -8.20 -10.83
C ALA A 25 -4.96 -7.68 -9.92
N GLN A 26 -5.50 -8.53 -9.05
CA GLN A 26 -6.55 -8.12 -8.10
C GLN A 26 -6.00 -7.18 -7.03
N GLU A 27 -4.82 -7.47 -6.47
CA GLU A 27 -4.18 -6.62 -5.47
C GLU A 27 -3.80 -5.25 -6.05
N ALA A 28 -3.32 -5.23 -7.28
CA ALA A 28 -3.04 -3.99 -8.00
C ALA A 28 -4.31 -3.13 -8.18
N LEU A 29 -5.47 -3.74 -8.47
CA LEU A 29 -6.75 -3.02 -8.56
C LEU A 29 -7.15 -2.40 -7.21
N VAL A 30 -7.01 -3.14 -6.11
CA VAL A 30 -7.28 -2.62 -4.76
C VAL A 30 -6.38 -1.44 -4.44
N MET A 31 -5.07 -1.60 -4.66
CA MET A 31 -4.08 -0.54 -4.46
C MET A 31 -4.40 0.70 -5.31
N ASP A 32 -4.63 0.52 -6.61
CA ASP A 32 -4.89 1.62 -7.56
C ASP A 32 -6.17 2.39 -7.22
N PHE A 33 -7.21 1.69 -6.76
CA PHE A 33 -8.44 2.33 -6.31
C PHE A 33 -8.16 3.32 -5.17
N TYR A 34 -7.49 2.86 -4.11
CA TYR A 34 -7.17 3.68 -2.94
C TYR A 34 -6.06 4.69 -3.20
N ARG A 35 -5.15 4.44 -4.14
CA ARG A 35 -4.16 5.43 -4.56
C ARG A 35 -4.82 6.62 -5.25
N ARG A 36 -5.87 6.39 -6.04
CA ARG A 36 -6.62 7.45 -6.74
C ARG A 36 -7.65 8.15 -5.86
N GLN A 37 -8.29 7.41 -4.95
CA GLN A 37 -9.45 7.90 -4.20
C GLN A 37 -9.26 7.91 -2.68
N GLY A 38 -8.07 7.59 -2.17
CA GLY A 38 -7.80 7.36 -0.74
C GLY A 38 -8.20 8.51 0.16
N ARG A 39 -8.04 9.77 -0.28
CA ARG A 39 -8.48 10.96 0.47
C ARG A 39 -9.97 10.91 0.84
N LYS A 40 -10.84 10.35 -0.02
CA LYS A 40 -12.28 10.20 0.27
C LYS A 40 -12.54 9.20 1.39
N PHE A 41 -11.64 8.23 1.54
CA PHE A 41 -11.71 7.16 2.53
C PHE A 41 -10.78 7.39 3.71
N ASP A 42 -10.16 8.58 3.84
CA ASP A 42 -9.15 8.85 4.87
C ASP A 42 -8.00 7.82 4.87
N VAL A 43 -7.48 7.53 3.67
CA VAL A 43 -6.43 6.53 3.42
C VAL A 43 -5.33 7.15 2.57
N VAL A 44 -4.08 6.79 2.88
CA VAL A 44 -2.90 7.10 2.07
C VAL A 44 -2.19 5.80 1.69
N VAL A 45 -1.90 5.65 0.39
CA VAL A 45 -1.12 4.53 -0.15
C VAL A 45 0.16 5.08 -0.77
N GLY A 46 1.31 4.59 -0.29
CA GLY A 46 2.63 4.91 -0.80
C GLY A 46 3.36 3.68 -1.31
N ILE A 47 4.39 3.91 -2.11
CA ILE A 47 5.35 2.90 -2.55
C ILE A 47 6.71 3.38 -2.07
N ILE A 48 7.34 2.61 -1.18
CA ILE A 48 8.61 2.94 -0.55
C ILE A 48 9.67 2.04 -1.16
N ASN A 49 10.70 2.62 -1.76
CA ASN A 49 11.87 1.87 -2.22
C ASN A 49 12.71 1.46 -1.00
N GLU A 50 13.09 0.18 -0.92
CA GLU A 50 13.85 -0.40 0.19
C GLU A 50 15.36 -0.48 -0.10
N ALA A 51 15.88 0.39 -0.97
CA ALA A 51 17.32 0.48 -1.15
C ALA A 51 17.98 0.76 0.21
N ASP A 52 19.06 0.02 0.51
CA ASP A 52 19.80 0.23 1.74
C ASP A 52 20.40 1.65 1.71
N PRO A 53 19.99 2.56 2.61
CA PRO A 53 20.49 3.92 2.62
C PRO A 53 22.01 3.98 2.87
N ILE A 54 22.59 2.97 3.51
CA ILE A 54 24.05 2.87 3.72
C ILE A 54 24.74 2.56 2.40
N GLU A 55 24.22 1.60 1.61
CA GLU A 55 24.77 1.26 0.30
C GLU A 55 24.64 2.43 -0.68
N VAL A 56 23.47 3.08 -0.72
CA VAL A 56 23.22 4.27 -1.55
C VAL A 56 24.18 5.41 -1.17
N ALA A 57 24.40 5.67 0.12
CA ALA A 57 25.33 6.71 0.57
C ALA A 57 26.81 6.35 0.34
N ALA A 58 27.13 5.06 0.26
CA ALA A 58 28.49 4.57 -0.03
C ALA A 58 28.82 4.56 -1.54
N ALA A 59 27.82 4.76 -2.41
CA ALA A 59 28.02 4.83 -3.84
C ALA A 59 29.03 5.93 -4.22
N ARG A 60 29.97 5.60 -5.10
CA ARG A 60 31.05 6.50 -5.50
C ARG A 60 30.61 7.45 -6.61
N THR A 61 29.50 7.14 -7.27
CA THR A 61 28.92 7.93 -8.36
C THR A 61 27.40 7.95 -8.27
N GLU A 62 26.77 8.97 -8.87
CA GLU A 62 25.31 9.05 -8.99
C GLU A 62 24.75 7.87 -9.78
N ALA A 63 25.44 7.42 -10.84
CA ALA A 63 25.02 6.27 -11.64
C ALA A 63 24.96 4.98 -10.82
N GLU A 64 25.93 4.76 -9.92
CA GLU A 64 25.95 3.61 -9.01
C GLU A 64 24.82 3.68 -7.98
N ALA A 65 24.56 4.86 -7.40
CA ALA A 65 23.42 5.07 -6.50
C ALA A 65 22.09 4.79 -7.23
N ASP A 66 21.95 5.24 -8.47
CA ASP A 66 20.78 4.97 -9.32
C ASP A 66 20.61 3.47 -9.59
N GLU A 67 21.69 2.72 -9.82
CA GLU A 67 21.64 1.28 -10.02
C GLU A 67 21.17 0.55 -8.75
N ILE A 68 21.68 0.93 -7.58
CA ILE A 68 21.24 0.37 -6.29
C ILE A 68 19.75 0.63 -6.08
N MET A 69 19.28 1.86 -6.31
CA MET A 69 17.86 2.20 -6.19
C MET A 69 16.97 1.44 -7.19
N LYS A 70 17.45 1.21 -8.42
CA LYS A 70 16.72 0.47 -9.46
C LYS A 70 16.60 -1.02 -9.13
N GLN A 71 17.63 -1.60 -8.52
CA GLN A 71 17.66 -3.02 -8.17
C GLN A 71 16.88 -3.32 -6.88
N ALA A 72 16.77 -2.34 -5.98
CA ALA A 72 16.06 -2.50 -4.73
C ALA A 72 14.56 -2.75 -4.92
N ASN A 73 14.01 -3.64 -4.10
CA ASN A 73 12.57 -3.86 -4.05
C ASN A 73 11.85 -2.60 -3.56
N SER A 74 10.61 -2.44 -3.99
CA SER A 74 9.72 -1.44 -3.40
C SER A 74 8.58 -2.12 -2.67
N ARG A 75 8.21 -1.62 -1.49
CA ARG A 75 7.08 -2.09 -0.70
C ARG A 75 5.92 -1.11 -0.70
N ILE A 76 4.73 -1.68 -0.57
CA ILE A 76 3.52 -0.90 -0.34
C ILE A 76 3.47 -0.45 1.11
N SER A 77 3.26 0.85 1.32
CA SER A 77 2.92 1.42 2.61
C SER A 77 1.48 1.91 2.59
N VAL A 78 0.69 1.46 3.54
CA VAL A 78 -0.70 1.89 3.75
C VAL A 78 -0.78 2.58 5.08
N THR A 79 -1.35 3.79 5.10
CA THR A 79 -1.73 4.53 6.31
C THR A 79 -3.23 4.74 6.29
N ILE A 80 -3.91 4.28 7.33
CA ILE A 80 -5.35 4.45 7.52
C ILE A 80 -5.55 5.55 8.56
N GLY A 81 -6.36 6.54 8.22
CA GLY A 81 -6.69 7.64 9.10
C GLY A 81 -7.83 7.33 10.06
N PRO A 82 -8.00 8.16 11.10
CA PRO A 82 -8.93 7.90 12.19
C PRO A 82 -10.39 7.82 11.74
N ARG A 83 -10.78 8.50 10.65
CA ARG A 83 -12.16 8.41 10.13
C ARG A 83 -12.41 7.06 9.49
N ALA A 84 -11.45 6.52 8.75
CA ALA A 84 -11.57 5.20 8.16
C ALA A 84 -11.59 4.11 9.24
N GLU A 85 -10.69 4.20 10.23
CA GLU A 85 -10.65 3.26 11.36
C GLU A 85 -12.01 3.23 12.08
N SER A 86 -12.58 4.40 12.36
CA SER A 86 -13.87 4.52 13.04
C SER A 86 -15.02 3.96 12.19
N ALA A 87 -15.05 4.26 10.89
CA ALA A 87 -16.08 3.75 9.97
C ALA A 87 -16.03 2.23 9.85
N TRP A 88 -14.84 1.65 9.98
CA TRP A 88 -14.62 0.23 9.83
C TRP A 88 -14.87 -0.56 11.12
N ALA A 89 -14.49 -0.01 12.26
CA ALA A 89 -14.83 -0.56 13.58
C ALA A 89 -16.36 -0.66 13.76
N GLN A 90 -17.12 0.31 13.25
CA GLN A 90 -18.59 0.30 13.26
C GLN A 90 -19.19 -0.77 12.32
N ARG A 91 -18.53 -1.05 11.19
CA ARG A 91 -18.93 -2.12 10.26
C ARG A 91 -18.59 -3.52 10.76
N ALA A 92 -17.55 -3.64 11.59
CA ALA A 92 -17.14 -4.88 12.25
C ALA A 92 -17.85 -5.12 13.60
N GLY A 93 -18.95 -4.38 13.89
CA GLY A 93 -19.73 -4.51 15.11
C GLY A 93 -20.04 -5.97 15.49
N PRO A 94 -20.18 -6.24 16.80
CA PRO A 94 -19.94 -7.56 17.37
C PRO A 94 -20.77 -8.62 16.66
N ARG A 95 -20.15 -9.75 16.29
CA ARG A 95 -20.92 -10.99 16.14
C ARG A 95 -21.72 -11.11 17.42
N ARG A 96 -23.04 -10.90 17.33
CA ARG A 96 -23.95 -11.32 18.38
C ARG A 96 -23.85 -12.84 18.37
N GLU A 97 -23.05 -13.36 19.28
CA GLU A 97 -23.11 -14.75 19.68
C GLU A 97 -24.51 -14.92 20.28
N CYS A 98 -25.37 -15.63 19.57
CA CYS A 98 -26.71 -16.03 20.03
C CYS A 98 -26.58 -17.17 21.03
#